data_AF-A0A0C9V605-F1
#
_entry.id   AF-A0A0C9V605-F1
#
_cell.length_a   1.000
_cell.length_b   1.000
_cell.length_c   1.000
_cell.angle_alpha   90.00
_cell.angle_beta   90.00
_cell.angle_gamma   90.00
#
_symmetry.space_group_name_H-M   'P 1'
#
loop_
_entity.id
_entity.type
_entity.pdbx_description
1 polymer ?
#
loop_
_entity_poly.entity_id
_entity_poly.type
_entity_poly.pdbx_seq_one_letter_code
_entity_poly.pdbx_strand_id
1 'polypeptide(L)'
;MSEDCKSSTSITKLTSSNYSTWKGEMKAYLRTRGLWLLVNGTEKRPADSDAEGQAKWDIKADKAAGELYLACSVEQRVHIEAVQDDPVKIWSTLSSIHVQEHPGTRFNAWDDFFSIRHQSGDSLSTLIAKIEESMLKIEEPRPKSSEKPYSLADLDNELVCMTMIKSLGDEYSNFASSLLLLKSLHKEEIKAAPSWLRRPTGDVVLTLLATLPSLPPQERAGAALMRPVTSVRNLGTAPIAVSLCSVPRML
;
A
#
# COMPACT_ATOMS: atom_id res chain seq x y z
N MET A 1 -49.01 14.89 11.74
CA MET A 1 -48.08 14.61 10.62
C MET A 1 -46.72 14.44 11.25
N SER A 2 -46.09 13.29 11.05
CA SER A 2 -44.90 12.86 11.80
C SER A 2 -43.71 13.77 11.59
N GLU A 3 -43.06 14.12 12.70
CA GLU A 3 -41.73 14.71 12.74
C GLU A 3 -40.70 13.61 12.41
N ASP A 4 -40.23 13.56 11.17
CA ASP A 4 -39.06 12.75 10.81
C ASP A 4 -37.81 13.44 11.35
N CYS A 5 -37.40 13.06 12.57
CA CYS A 5 -36.12 13.40 13.14
C CYS A 5 -35.02 12.69 12.32
N LYS A 6 -34.55 13.36 11.25
CA LYS A 6 -33.50 12.88 10.35
C LYS A 6 -32.19 12.84 11.13
N SER A 7 -31.92 11.73 11.81
CA SER A 7 -30.65 11.50 12.47
C SER A 7 -29.53 11.51 11.42
N SER A 8 -28.73 12.56 11.37
CA SER A 8 -27.54 12.57 10.52
C SER A 8 -26.54 11.61 11.15
N THR A 9 -26.46 10.39 10.63
CA THR A 9 -25.38 9.47 10.97
C THR A 9 -24.07 10.08 10.46
N SER A 10 -23.35 10.76 11.35
CA SER A 10 -22.05 11.36 11.07
C SER A 10 -21.00 10.26 11.12
N ILE A 11 -20.33 10.00 10.00
CA ILE A 11 -19.16 9.12 9.96
C ILE A 11 -17.94 9.90 10.42
N THR A 12 -17.09 9.24 11.19
CA THR A 12 -15.77 9.78 11.50
C THR A 12 -14.97 9.94 10.20
N LYS A 13 -14.22 11.03 10.03
CA LYS A 13 -13.43 11.22 8.80
C LYS A 13 -12.28 10.21 8.70
N LEU A 14 -11.98 9.77 7.48
CA LEU A 14 -10.82 8.93 7.20
C LEU A 14 -9.53 9.70 7.47
N THR A 15 -8.65 9.11 8.25
CA THR A 15 -7.29 9.56 8.55
C THR A 15 -6.28 8.47 8.15
N SER A 16 -5.00 8.68 8.41
CA SER A 16 -3.94 7.68 8.15
C SER A 16 -4.00 6.44 9.04
N SER A 17 -4.80 6.43 10.11
CA SER A 17 -4.74 5.39 11.16
C SER A 17 -6.06 4.67 11.44
N ASN A 18 -7.17 5.07 10.79
CA ASN A 18 -8.50 4.55 11.13
C ASN A 18 -9.22 3.83 9.97
N TYR A 19 -8.52 3.50 8.89
CA TYR A 19 -9.15 2.95 7.68
C TYR A 19 -9.98 1.68 7.93
N SER A 20 -9.53 0.77 8.79
CA SER A 20 -10.25 -0.48 9.10
C SER A 20 -11.66 -0.22 9.63
N THR A 21 -11.78 0.66 10.64
CA THR A 21 -13.05 1.08 11.22
C THR A 21 -13.86 1.91 10.22
N TRP A 22 -13.21 2.92 9.61
CA TRP A 22 -13.86 3.81 8.64
C TRP A 22 -14.48 3.06 7.47
N LYS A 23 -13.79 2.06 6.93
CA LYS A 23 -14.27 1.22 5.82
C LYS A 23 -15.57 0.52 6.17
N GLY A 24 -15.70 0.01 7.41
CA GLY A 24 -16.92 -0.63 7.89
C GLY A 24 -18.08 0.38 8.01
N GLU A 25 -17.84 1.51 8.67
CA GLU A 25 -18.83 2.56 8.88
C GLU A 25 -19.29 3.20 7.56
N MET A 26 -18.36 3.51 6.65
CA MET A 26 -18.65 4.08 5.34
C MET A 26 -19.46 3.14 4.46
N LYS A 27 -19.15 1.84 4.48
CA LYS A 27 -20.00 0.82 3.82
C LYS A 27 -21.42 0.84 4.36
N ALA A 28 -21.58 0.84 5.68
CA ALA A 28 -22.90 0.86 6.31
C ALA A 28 -23.67 2.13 5.92
N TYR A 29 -23.03 3.29 5.99
CA TYR A 29 -23.62 4.56 5.60
C TYR A 29 -24.04 4.62 4.12
N LEU A 30 -23.20 4.15 3.21
CA LEU A 30 -23.56 4.10 1.79
C LEU A 30 -24.72 3.13 1.53
N ARG A 31 -24.83 2.04 2.31
CA ARG A 31 -25.95 1.10 2.21
C ARG A 31 -27.26 1.71 2.68
N THR A 32 -27.28 2.45 3.79
CA THR A 32 -28.51 3.12 4.26
C THR A 32 -29.02 4.16 3.26
N ARG A 33 -28.13 4.70 2.41
CA ARG A 33 -28.45 5.65 1.34
C ARG A 33 -28.70 5.01 -0.03
N GLY A 34 -28.58 3.68 -0.15
CA GLY A 34 -28.76 2.97 -1.43
C GLY A 34 -27.65 3.24 -2.47
N LEU A 35 -26.47 3.68 -2.03
CA LEU A 35 -25.34 4.06 -2.90
C LEU A 35 -24.28 2.95 -3.01
N TRP A 36 -24.25 2.00 -2.08
CA TRP A 36 -23.18 0.99 -2.00
C TRP A 36 -23.03 0.10 -3.24
N LEU A 37 -24.14 -0.27 -3.90
CA LEU A 37 -24.09 -1.12 -5.11
C LEU A 37 -23.45 -0.41 -6.29
N LEU A 38 -23.56 0.91 -6.36
CA LEU A 38 -22.85 1.72 -7.34
C LEU A 38 -21.36 1.79 -6.98
N VAL A 39 -21.04 2.15 -5.73
CA VAL A 39 -19.65 2.33 -5.26
C VAL A 39 -18.83 1.04 -5.36
N ASN A 40 -19.42 -0.12 -5.06
CA ASN A 40 -18.72 -1.41 -5.18
C ASN A 40 -18.67 -1.93 -6.63
N GLY A 41 -19.24 -1.20 -7.59
CA GLY A 41 -19.23 -1.53 -9.02
C GLY A 41 -20.23 -2.60 -9.46
N THR A 42 -21.18 -3.02 -8.62
CA THR A 42 -22.23 -4.00 -8.97
C THR A 42 -23.28 -3.38 -9.89
N GLU A 43 -23.73 -2.15 -9.58
CA GLU A 43 -24.65 -1.36 -10.40
C GLU A 43 -23.86 -0.65 -11.50
N LYS A 44 -23.94 -1.17 -12.73
CA LYS A 44 -23.31 -0.55 -13.91
C LYS A 44 -24.16 0.59 -14.45
N ARG A 45 -23.49 1.58 -15.04
CA ARG A 45 -24.16 2.65 -15.78
C ARG A 45 -24.99 2.03 -16.93
N PRO A 46 -26.29 2.37 -17.06
CA PRO A 46 -27.15 1.87 -18.13
C PRO A 46 -26.64 2.23 -19.54
N ALA A 47 -27.11 1.50 -20.55
CA ALA A 47 -26.77 1.74 -21.96
C ALA A 47 -27.29 3.11 -22.45
N ASP A 48 -26.64 3.69 -23.47
CA ASP A 48 -26.98 5.02 -24.00
C ASP A 48 -28.40 5.11 -24.58
N SER A 49 -29.06 3.98 -24.84
CA SER A 49 -30.47 3.91 -25.22
C SER A 49 -31.45 4.26 -24.08
N ASP A 50 -31.00 4.21 -22.82
CA ASP A 50 -31.83 4.51 -21.64
C ASP A 50 -31.37 5.81 -20.95
N ALA A 51 -31.73 6.94 -21.56
CA ALA A 51 -31.35 8.27 -21.07
C ALA A 51 -31.88 8.56 -19.65
N GLU A 52 -33.07 8.07 -19.31
CA GLU A 52 -33.65 8.28 -17.97
C GLU A 52 -32.91 7.46 -16.91
N GLY A 53 -32.58 6.19 -17.21
CA GLY A 53 -31.75 5.36 -16.36
C GLY A 53 -30.34 5.92 -16.15
N GLN A 54 -29.72 6.45 -17.21
CA GLN A 54 -28.42 7.11 -17.12
C GLN A 54 -28.47 8.34 -16.22
N ALA A 55 -29.43 9.24 -16.40
CA ALA A 55 -29.54 10.44 -15.57
C ALA A 55 -29.73 10.08 -14.08
N LYS A 56 -30.55 9.07 -13.77
CA LYS A 56 -30.72 8.57 -12.39
C LYS A 56 -29.44 7.97 -11.82
N TRP A 57 -28.68 7.22 -12.62
CA TRP A 57 -27.41 6.64 -12.21
C TRP A 57 -26.35 7.73 -11.99
N ASP A 58 -26.23 8.70 -12.90
CA ASP A 58 -25.26 9.79 -12.84
C ASP A 58 -25.50 10.66 -11.58
N ILE A 59 -26.76 10.97 -11.23
CA ILE A 59 -27.09 11.66 -9.97
C ILE A 59 -26.68 10.84 -8.74
N LYS A 60 -26.88 9.52 -8.75
CA LYS A 60 -26.42 8.67 -7.64
C LYS A 60 -24.89 8.63 -7.56
N ALA A 61 -24.20 8.59 -8.70
CA ALA A 61 -22.75 8.57 -8.77
C ALA A 61 -22.16 9.86 -8.20
N ASP A 62 -22.67 11.01 -8.63
CA ASP A 62 -22.28 12.34 -8.14
C ASP A 62 -22.49 12.45 -6.62
N LYS A 63 -23.66 12.02 -6.14
CA LYS A 63 -23.94 11.97 -4.70
C LYS A 63 -22.95 11.05 -3.97
N ALA A 64 -22.67 9.86 -4.48
CA ALA A 64 -21.76 8.92 -3.84
C ALA A 64 -20.33 9.47 -3.78
N ALA A 65 -19.88 10.15 -4.83
CA ALA A 65 -18.58 10.81 -4.90
C ALA A 65 -18.46 11.92 -3.85
N GLY A 66 -19.47 12.79 -3.74
CA GLY A 66 -19.51 13.84 -2.73
C GLY A 66 -19.49 13.30 -1.30
N GLU A 67 -20.24 12.24 -1.00
CA GLU A 67 -20.25 11.61 0.32
C GLU A 67 -18.89 11.00 0.68
N LEU A 68 -18.23 10.32 -0.26
CA LEU A 68 -16.88 9.77 -0.08
C LEU A 68 -15.83 10.87 0.16
N TYR A 69 -15.90 11.95 -0.61
CA TYR A 69 -15.00 13.08 -0.47
C TYR A 69 -15.15 13.78 0.89
N LEU A 70 -16.39 13.98 1.33
CA LEU A 70 -16.70 14.59 2.63
C LEU A 70 -16.28 13.69 3.81
N ALA A 71 -16.36 12.38 3.63
CA ALA A 71 -15.92 11.39 4.60
C ALA A 71 -14.38 11.27 4.71
N CYS A 72 -13.61 11.95 3.86
CA CYS A 72 -12.15 12.02 3.95
C CYS A 72 -11.69 13.28 4.70
N SER A 73 -10.62 13.15 5.50
CA SER A 73 -9.89 14.32 6.02
C SER A 73 -9.21 15.09 4.89
N VAL A 74 -8.80 16.34 5.15
CA VAL A 74 -8.17 17.19 4.15
C VAL A 74 -6.88 16.56 3.63
N GLU A 75 -6.10 15.95 4.52
CA GLU A 75 -4.83 15.28 4.21
C GLU A 75 -5.02 14.06 3.30
N GLN A 76 -6.17 13.38 3.38
CA GLN A 76 -6.47 12.21 2.54
C GLN A 76 -7.01 12.58 1.16
N ARG A 77 -7.62 13.77 1.01
CA ARG A 77 -8.26 14.20 -0.25
C ARG A 77 -7.28 14.36 -1.41
N VAL A 78 -6.03 14.72 -1.12
CA VAL A 78 -4.97 14.82 -2.13
C VAL A 78 -4.80 13.53 -2.93
N HIS A 79 -5.09 12.37 -2.32
CA HIS A 79 -4.94 11.09 -2.97
C HIS A 79 -6.09 10.74 -3.93
N ILE A 80 -7.23 11.43 -3.84
CA ILE A 80 -8.44 11.13 -4.62
C ILE A 80 -8.87 12.27 -5.56
N GLU A 81 -8.15 13.40 -5.55
CA GLU A 81 -8.47 14.58 -6.36
C GLU A 81 -8.61 14.27 -7.85
N ALA A 82 -7.68 13.49 -8.41
CA ALA A 82 -7.69 13.10 -9.82
C ALA A 82 -8.87 12.15 -10.21
N VAL A 83 -9.54 11.55 -9.22
CA VAL A 83 -10.64 10.59 -9.42
C VAL A 83 -11.92 11.01 -8.73
N GLN A 84 -12.02 12.28 -8.29
CA GLN A 84 -13.08 12.77 -7.41
C GLN A 84 -14.50 12.67 -8.00
N ASP A 85 -14.63 12.50 -9.31
CA ASP A 85 -15.92 12.39 -10.00
C ASP A 85 -16.35 10.92 -10.23
N ASP A 86 -15.50 9.95 -9.89
CA ASP A 86 -15.76 8.52 -10.09
C ASP A 86 -15.77 7.81 -8.73
N PRO A 87 -16.95 7.57 -8.13
CA PRO A 87 -17.05 7.01 -6.78
C PRO A 87 -16.47 5.60 -6.67
N VAL A 88 -16.48 4.82 -7.77
CA VAL A 88 -15.87 3.49 -7.81
C VAL A 88 -14.35 3.62 -7.73
N LYS A 89 -13.77 4.54 -8.51
CA LYS A 89 -12.33 4.82 -8.43
C LYS A 89 -11.93 5.38 -7.09
N ILE A 90 -12.66 6.34 -6.50
CA ILE A 90 -12.38 6.86 -5.15
C ILE A 90 -12.28 5.71 -4.15
N TRP A 91 -13.29 4.83 -4.12
CA TRP A 91 -13.30 3.68 -3.20
C TRP A 91 -12.10 2.76 -3.42
N SER A 92 -11.78 2.44 -4.68
CA SER A 92 -10.65 1.58 -5.02
C SER A 92 -9.30 2.21 -4.66
N THR A 93 -9.12 3.51 -4.90
CA THR A 93 -7.89 4.26 -4.58
C THR A 93 -7.66 4.27 -3.08
N LEU A 94 -8.68 4.65 -2.30
CA LEU A 94 -8.60 4.62 -0.83
C LEU A 94 -8.29 3.22 -0.31
N SER A 95 -8.92 2.18 -0.88
CA SER A 95 -8.60 0.80 -0.50
C SER A 95 -7.17 0.42 -0.83
N SER A 96 -6.62 0.83 -1.97
CA SER A 96 -5.24 0.47 -2.36
C SER A 96 -4.18 1.16 -1.51
N ILE A 97 -4.46 2.39 -1.05
CA ILE A 97 -3.52 3.16 -0.23
C ILE A 97 -3.45 2.60 1.18
N HIS A 98 -4.61 2.24 1.75
CA HIS A 98 -4.72 1.82 3.14
C HIS A 98 -4.64 0.30 3.34
N VAL A 99 -5.00 -0.51 2.35
CA VAL A 99 -4.80 -1.96 2.35
C VAL A 99 -3.57 -2.28 1.52
N GLN A 100 -2.41 -2.19 2.15
CA GLN A 100 -1.16 -2.57 1.52
C GLN A 100 -1.08 -4.10 1.41
N GLU A 101 -1.36 -4.65 0.23
CA GLU A 101 -1.34 -6.09 -0.07
C GLU A 101 0.10 -6.67 -0.18
N HIS A 102 1.13 -5.98 0.32
CA HIS A 102 2.49 -6.53 0.31
C HIS A 102 2.68 -7.62 1.38
N PRO A 103 3.54 -8.63 1.14
CA PRO A 103 3.82 -9.72 2.08
C PRO A 103 4.29 -9.22 3.44
N GLY A 104 4.95 -8.06 3.52
CA GLY A 104 5.34 -7.45 4.79
C GLY A 104 4.17 -7.15 5.73
N THR A 105 3.05 -6.64 5.22
CA THR A 105 1.85 -6.40 6.04
C THR A 105 1.32 -7.71 6.61
N ARG A 106 1.24 -8.76 5.79
CA ARG A 106 0.84 -10.10 6.24
C ARG A 106 1.82 -10.69 7.24
N PHE A 107 3.12 -10.48 7.05
CA PHE A 107 4.15 -10.92 7.98
C PHE A 107 3.93 -10.32 9.36
N ASN A 108 3.81 -8.99 9.45
CA ASN A 108 3.59 -8.31 10.73
C ASN A 108 2.30 -8.81 11.39
N ALA A 109 1.22 -9.01 10.62
CA ALA A 109 -0.03 -9.56 11.13
C ALA A 109 0.12 -10.98 11.71
N TRP A 110 0.92 -11.85 11.06
CA TRP A 110 1.24 -13.17 11.61
C TRP A 110 2.07 -13.09 12.89
N ASP A 111 3.06 -12.20 12.93
CA ASP A 111 3.90 -11.99 14.11
C ASP A 111 3.07 -11.50 15.31
N ASP A 112 2.19 -10.53 15.08
CA ASP A 112 1.22 -10.03 16.06
C ASP A 112 0.27 -11.14 16.53
N PHE A 113 -0.27 -11.94 15.59
CA PHE A 113 -1.19 -13.04 15.89
C PHE A 113 -0.56 -14.07 16.83
N PHE A 114 0.66 -14.54 16.52
CA PHE A 114 1.37 -15.50 17.35
C PHE A 114 1.92 -14.89 18.65
N SER A 115 1.95 -13.57 18.76
CA SER A 115 2.33 -12.85 19.99
C SER A 115 1.17 -12.65 20.96
N ILE A 116 -0.07 -12.97 20.58
CA ILE A 116 -1.23 -12.88 21.47
C ILE A 116 -1.04 -13.78 22.70
N ARG A 117 -1.19 -13.19 23.89
CA ARG A 117 -1.14 -13.88 25.18
C ARG A 117 -2.32 -13.46 26.03
N HIS A 118 -2.81 -14.38 26.86
CA HIS A 118 -3.80 -14.07 27.89
C HIS A 118 -3.22 -13.05 28.88
N GLN A 119 -4.04 -12.06 29.26
CA GLN A 119 -3.69 -11.04 30.25
C GLN A 119 -4.47 -11.30 31.52
N SER A 120 -3.87 -11.06 32.68
CA SER A 120 -4.46 -11.39 34.00
C SER A 120 -5.78 -10.66 34.31
N GLY A 121 -6.13 -9.61 33.55
CA GLY A 121 -7.40 -8.89 33.64
C GLY A 121 -8.42 -9.19 32.53
N ASP A 122 -8.05 -9.97 31.51
CA ASP A 122 -8.94 -10.26 30.39
C ASP A 122 -9.80 -11.51 30.67
N SER A 123 -11.09 -11.44 30.36
CA SER A 123 -11.92 -12.63 30.25
C SER A 123 -11.48 -13.49 29.06
N LEU A 124 -11.80 -14.78 29.11
CA LEU A 124 -11.55 -15.68 27.99
C LEU A 124 -12.28 -15.23 26.71
N SER A 125 -13.48 -14.65 26.85
CA SER A 125 -14.24 -14.10 25.70
C SER A 125 -13.51 -12.95 25.02
N THR A 126 -12.90 -12.05 25.78
CA THR A 126 -12.09 -10.95 25.24
C THR A 126 -10.85 -11.48 24.51
N LEU A 127 -10.21 -12.52 25.05
CA LEU A 127 -9.10 -13.17 24.37
C LEU A 127 -9.53 -13.80 23.03
N ILE A 128 -10.65 -14.52 23.00
CA ILE A 128 -11.19 -15.13 21.77
C ILE A 128 -11.48 -14.05 20.73
N ALA A 129 -12.15 -12.96 21.12
CA ALA A 129 -12.45 -11.86 20.21
C ALA A 129 -11.17 -11.22 19.61
N LYS A 130 -10.10 -11.06 20.41
CA LYS A 130 -8.80 -10.58 19.91
C LYS A 130 -8.17 -11.53 18.89
N ILE A 131 -8.26 -12.84 19.12
CA ILE A 131 -7.74 -13.86 18.19
C ILE A 131 -8.52 -13.81 16.87
N GLU A 132 -9.85 -13.75 16.93
CA GLU A 132 -10.71 -13.64 15.74
C GLU A 132 -10.43 -12.35 14.95
N GLU A 133 -10.31 -11.20 15.64
CA GLU A 133 -9.97 -9.92 15.01
C GLU A 133 -8.57 -9.95 14.37
N SER A 134 -7.59 -10.57 15.03
CA SER A 134 -6.23 -10.70 14.50
C SER A 134 -6.18 -11.59 13.26
N MET A 135 -6.99 -12.66 13.20
CA MET A 135 -7.13 -13.47 11.98
C MET A 135 -7.64 -12.62 10.81
N LEU A 136 -8.65 -11.76 11.02
CA LEU A 136 -9.16 -10.87 9.96
C LEU A 136 -8.07 -9.96 9.39
N LYS A 137 -7.11 -9.51 10.20
CA LYS A 137 -5.96 -8.70 9.75
C LYS A 137 -4.98 -9.49 8.88
N ILE A 138 -4.89 -10.81 9.05
CA ILE A 138 -4.13 -11.69 8.15
C ILE A 138 -4.89 -11.89 6.83
N GLU A 139 -6.22 -12.02 6.89
CA GLU A 139 -7.04 -12.33 5.70
C GLU A 139 -7.25 -11.12 4.78
N GLU A 140 -7.42 -9.94 5.36
CA GLU A 140 -7.77 -8.72 4.64
C GLU A 140 -6.79 -8.35 3.51
N PRO A 141 -5.45 -8.37 3.71
CA PRO A 141 -4.45 -8.06 2.69
C PRO A 141 -4.07 -9.26 1.82
N ARG A 142 -4.80 -10.38 1.85
CA ARG A 142 -4.59 -11.47 0.87
C ARG A 142 -4.98 -10.99 -0.53
N PRO A 143 -4.20 -11.33 -1.59
CA PRO A 143 -4.56 -11.00 -2.96
C PRO A 143 -5.97 -11.51 -3.32
N LYS A 144 -6.84 -10.62 -3.78
CA LYS A 144 -8.25 -10.92 -4.13
C LYS A 144 -8.45 -11.17 -5.64
N SER A 145 -7.40 -11.58 -6.35
CA SER A 145 -7.49 -11.84 -7.78
C SER A 145 -8.56 -12.89 -8.08
N SER A 146 -9.51 -12.54 -8.94
CA SER A 146 -10.56 -13.45 -9.41
C SER A 146 -10.02 -14.57 -10.30
N GLU A 147 -8.84 -14.38 -10.89
CA GLU A 147 -8.21 -15.37 -11.77
C GLU A 147 -7.41 -16.42 -11.01
N LYS A 148 -6.76 -16.04 -9.91
CA LYS A 148 -6.02 -16.94 -9.03
C LYS A 148 -6.34 -16.61 -7.57
N PRO A 149 -7.30 -17.32 -6.94
CA PRO A 149 -7.57 -17.13 -5.52
C PRO A 149 -6.37 -17.54 -4.68
N TYR A 150 -6.15 -16.82 -3.58
CA TYR A 150 -5.11 -17.16 -2.61
C TYR A 150 -5.34 -18.57 -2.05
N SER A 151 -4.38 -19.46 -2.28
CA SER A 151 -4.45 -20.86 -1.92
C SER A 151 -3.62 -21.18 -0.66
N LEU A 152 -3.85 -22.35 -0.06
CA LEU A 152 -2.99 -22.87 1.01
C LEU A 152 -1.52 -22.99 0.57
N ALA A 153 -1.27 -23.30 -0.70
CA ALA A 153 0.09 -23.36 -1.22
C ALA A 153 0.75 -21.97 -1.28
N ASP A 154 -0.01 -20.90 -1.51
CA ASP A 154 0.51 -19.53 -1.43
C ASP A 154 0.85 -19.18 0.02
N LEU A 155 0.03 -19.59 0.99
CA LEU A 155 0.32 -19.46 2.43
C LEU A 155 1.58 -20.22 2.83
N ASP A 156 1.73 -21.49 2.45
CA ASP A 156 2.92 -22.29 2.77
C ASP A 156 4.20 -21.63 2.24
N ASN A 157 4.17 -21.11 1.01
CA ASN A 157 5.29 -20.38 0.43
C ASN A 157 5.59 -19.09 1.20
N GLU A 158 4.56 -18.34 1.60
CA GLU A 158 4.75 -17.15 2.44
C GLU A 158 5.37 -17.50 3.78
N LEU A 159 4.87 -18.52 4.49
CA LEU A 159 5.42 -18.96 5.78
C LEU A 159 6.89 -19.38 5.68
N VAL A 160 7.28 -20.07 4.60
CA VAL A 160 8.68 -20.37 4.32
C VAL A 160 9.49 -19.09 4.16
N CYS A 161 9.01 -18.14 3.37
CA CYS A 161 9.69 -16.85 3.17
C CYS A 161 9.79 -16.05 4.48
N MET A 162 8.73 -16.03 5.29
CA MET A 162 8.72 -15.38 6.60
C MET A 162 9.78 -15.99 7.50
N THR A 163 9.81 -17.33 7.59
CA THR A 163 10.81 -18.06 8.37
C THR A 163 12.23 -17.78 7.89
N MET A 164 12.46 -17.76 6.57
CA MET A 164 13.75 -17.40 6.00
C MET A 164 14.19 -16.01 6.44
N ILE A 165 13.31 -15.01 6.31
CA ILE A 165 13.60 -13.62 6.72
C ILE A 165 13.83 -13.53 8.24
N LYS A 166 13.01 -14.17 9.08
CA LYS A 166 13.20 -14.18 10.56
C LYS A 166 14.48 -14.87 11.00
N SER A 167 14.96 -15.84 10.21
CA SER A 167 16.19 -16.58 10.51
C SER A 167 17.47 -15.80 10.14
N LEU A 168 17.34 -14.68 9.41
CA LEU A 168 18.48 -13.83 9.11
C LEU A 168 18.91 -13.07 10.37
N GLY A 169 20.23 -12.99 10.60
CA GLY A 169 20.79 -12.14 11.65
C GLY A 169 20.62 -10.64 11.34
N ASP A 170 20.84 -9.80 12.35
CA ASP A 170 20.70 -8.34 12.28
C ASP A 170 21.56 -7.71 11.17
N GLU A 171 22.66 -8.38 10.81
CA GLU A 171 23.55 -7.96 9.72
C GLU A 171 22.85 -7.96 8.35
N TYR A 172 21.70 -8.62 8.20
CA TYR A 172 20.87 -8.61 6.99
C TYR A 172 19.62 -7.72 7.09
N SER A 173 19.49 -6.90 8.13
CA SER A 173 18.30 -6.06 8.39
C SER A 173 17.84 -5.22 7.19
N ASN A 174 18.78 -4.64 6.44
CA ASN A 174 18.47 -3.88 5.21
C ASN A 174 17.87 -4.75 4.11
N PHE A 175 18.40 -5.97 3.95
CA PHE A 175 17.89 -6.94 2.98
C PHE A 175 16.52 -7.47 3.41
N ALA A 176 16.36 -7.84 4.68
CA ALA A 176 15.08 -8.24 5.26
C ALA A 176 14.01 -7.15 5.04
N SER A 177 14.32 -5.89 5.37
CA SER A 177 13.42 -4.75 5.18
C SER A 177 13.03 -4.57 3.70
N SER A 178 14.00 -4.72 2.81
CA SER A 178 13.80 -4.63 1.35
C SER A 178 12.84 -5.69 0.82
N LEU A 179 12.93 -6.94 1.33
CA LEU A 179 12.02 -8.03 0.93
C LEU A 179 10.57 -7.79 1.37
N LEU A 180 10.36 -7.13 2.51
CA LEU A 180 9.02 -6.85 3.04
C LEU A 180 8.24 -5.81 2.24
N LEU A 181 8.93 -5.01 1.41
CA LEU A 181 8.37 -3.98 0.54
C LEU A 181 7.97 -4.50 -0.85
N LEU A 182 8.31 -5.75 -1.20
CA LEU A 182 7.97 -6.33 -2.50
C LEU A 182 6.46 -6.57 -2.62
N LYS A 183 5.90 -6.46 -3.82
CA LYS A 183 4.47 -6.74 -4.05
C LYS A 183 4.13 -8.23 -3.97
N SER A 184 5.10 -9.07 -4.27
CA SER A 184 5.03 -10.53 -4.18
C SER A 184 6.35 -11.05 -3.63
N LEU A 185 6.31 -12.16 -2.91
CA LEU A 185 7.50 -12.78 -2.34
C LEU A 185 7.43 -14.28 -2.58
N HIS A 186 8.37 -14.80 -3.37
CA HIS A 186 8.48 -16.23 -3.63
C HIS A 186 9.81 -16.78 -3.10
N LYS A 187 9.79 -18.02 -2.63
CA LYS A 187 11.00 -18.69 -2.09
C LYS A 187 12.18 -18.68 -3.07
N GLU A 188 11.89 -18.80 -4.37
CA GLU A 188 12.91 -18.84 -5.41
C GLU A 188 13.57 -17.48 -5.63
N GLU A 189 12.86 -16.38 -5.38
CA GLU A 189 13.41 -15.02 -5.46
C GLU A 189 14.41 -14.77 -4.32
N ILE A 190 14.10 -15.24 -3.11
CA ILE A 190 15.01 -15.15 -1.97
C ILE A 190 16.28 -16.00 -2.21
N LYS A 191 16.13 -17.19 -2.81
CA LYS A 191 17.29 -18.04 -3.17
C LYS A 191 18.13 -17.43 -4.30
N ALA A 192 17.49 -16.82 -5.29
CA ALA A 192 18.13 -16.19 -6.43
C ALA A 192 18.76 -14.83 -6.10
N ALA A 193 18.48 -14.27 -4.90
CA ALA A 193 19.03 -13.01 -4.44
C ALA A 193 20.58 -13.00 -4.59
N PRO A 194 21.13 -12.01 -5.33
CA PRO A 194 22.57 -11.93 -5.58
C PRO A 194 23.38 -11.97 -4.28
N SER A 195 24.58 -12.55 -4.32
CA SER A 195 25.44 -12.70 -3.14
C SER A 195 25.87 -11.37 -2.52
N TRP A 196 25.84 -10.26 -3.28
CA TRP A 196 26.07 -8.91 -2.76
C TRP A 196 24.85 -8.29 -2.07
N LEU A 197 23.64 -8.71 -2.42
CA LEU A 197 22.40 -8.30 -1.75
C LEU A 197 22.28 -8.96 -0.36
N ARG A 198 22.99 -10.08 -0.20
CA ARG A 198 23.25 -10.79 1.07
C ARG A 198 24.46 -10.21 1.84
N ARG A 199 25.00 -9.04 1.50
CA ARG A 199 26.12 -8.47 2.27
C ARG A 199 25.62 -7.50 3.34
N PRO A 200 26.20 -7.51 4.55
CA PRO A 200 25.81 -6.61 5.63
C PRO A 200 26.05 -5.12 5.42
N THR A 201 26.91 -4.76 4.47
CA THR A 201 27.34 -3.37 4.29
C THR A 201 26.31 -2.60 3.48
N GLY A 202 25.65 -1.65 4.15
CA GLY A 202 24.60 -0.81 3.61
C GLY A 202 25.08 0.05 2.43
N ASP A 203 24.54 -0.21 1.26
CA ASP A 203 24.13 0.80 0.28
C ASP A 203 23.54 0.11 -0.95
N VAL A 204 22.33 -0.47 -0.85
CA VAL A 204 21.64 -0.96 -2.05
C VAL A 204 20.11 -0.96 -1.95
N VAL A 205 19.49 0.12 -1.47
CA VAL A 205 18.02 0.25 -1.57
C VAL A 205 17.60 0.69 -2.98
N LEU A 206 18.39 1.54 -3.65
CA LEU A 206 18.04 2.09 -4.97
C LEU A 206 18.22 1.10 -6.13
N THR A 207 19.08 0.09 -6.02
CA THR A 207 19.28 -0.91 -7.09
C THR A 207 18.29 -2.08 -7.01
N LEU A 208 17.60 -2.25 -5.87
CA LEU A 208 16.70 -3.38 -5.62
C LEU A 208 15.45 -3.33 -6.51
N LEU A 209 14.87 -2.15 -6.71
CA LEU A 209 13.68 -1.98 -7.57
C LEU A 209 14.00 -2.17 -9.06
N ALA A 210 15.25 -1.96 -9.49
CA ALA A 210 15.64 -1.99 -10.90
C ALA A 210 16.03 -3.39 -11.42
N THR A 211 16.32 -4.34 -10.53
CA THR A 211 16.94 -5.62 -10.91
C THR A 211 16.05 -6.85 -10.70
N LEU A 212 14.86 -6.68 -10.11
CA LEU A 212 13.91 -7.78 -9.95
C LEU A 212 13.06 -7.97 -11.22
N PRO A 213 12.65 -9.22 -11.56
CA PRO A 213 12.14 -9.55 -12.90
C PRO A 213 10.78 -8.96 -13.28
N SER A 214 10.15 -8.15 -12.43
CA SER A 214 8.78 -7.67 -12.63
C SER A 214 8.62 -6.37 -13.44
N LEU A 215 9.70 -5.80 -14.00
CA LEU A 215 9.64 -4.62 -14.89
C LEU A 215 9.79 -4.97 -16.39
N PRO A 216 8.95 -4.39 -17.28
CA PRO A 216 8.98 -4.63 -18.72
C PRO A 216 10.29 -4.14 -19.37
N PRO A 217 10.67 -4.71 -20.53
CA PRO A 217 12.03 -4.62 -21.08
C PRO A 217 12.52 -3.20 -21.43
N GLN A 218 11.59 -2.26 -21.66
CA GLN A 218 11.89 -0.97 -22.28
C GLN A 218 12.60 0.03 -21.33
N GLU A 219 12.46 -0.13 -20.01
CA GLU A 219 13.14 0.73 -19.02
C GLU A 219 14.52 0.22 -18.59
N ARG A 220 14.91 -1.01 -18.98
CA ARG A 220 16.22 -1.61 -18.62
C ARG A 220 17.41 -0.91 -19.27
N ALA A 221 17.20 -0.17 -20.35
CA ALA A 221 18.29 0.42 -21.15
C ALA A 221 18.80 1.78 -20.61
N GLY A 222 17.99 2.51 -19.83
CA GLY A 222 18.34 3.87 -19.38
C GLY A 222 19.28 3.94 -18.17
N ALA A 223 19.27 2.92 -17.31
CA ALA A 223 19.99 2.94 -16.03
C ALA A 223 21.45 2.45 -16.10
N ALA A 224 21.85 1.80 -17.21
CA ALA A 224 23.17 1.17 -17.34
C ALA A 224 24.36 2.14 -17.50
N LEU A 225 24.11 3.46 -17.57
CA LEU A 225 25.15 4.47 -17.91
C LEU A 225 25.67 5.32 -16.75
N MET A 226 25.16 5.18 -15.52
CA MET A 226 25.73 5.88 -14.36
C MET A 226 26.80 5.02 -13.68
N ARG A 227 28.07 5.28 -13.99
CA ARG A 227 29.21 4.73 -13.22
C ARG A 227 29.36 5.48 -11.89
N PRO A 228 29.66 4.82 -10.75
CA PRO A 228 30.01 5.52 -9.52
C PRO A 228 31.42 6.12 -9.63
N VAL A 229 31.55 7.41 -9.31
CA VAL A 229 32.86 8.05 -9.11
C VAL A 229 33.40 7.61 -7.75
N THR A 230 34.42 6.75 -7.75
CA THR A 230 35.22 6.44 -6.56
C THR A 230 36.59 7.13 -6.67
N SER A 231 36.85 8.15 -5.85
CA SER A 231 38.21 8.40 -5.34
C SER A 231 38.21 9.47 -4.24
N VAL A 232 38.35 9.03 -2.99
CA VAL A 232 38.85 9.86 -1.88
C VAL A 232 40.34 9.53 -1.74
N ARG A 233 41.22 10.50 -1.97
CA ARG A 233 42.60 10.48 -1.46
C ARG A 233 42.96 11.87 -0.90
N ASN A 234 43.12 11.90 0.42
CA ASN A 234 43.79 12.96 1.16
C ASN A 234 45.32 12.87 0.98
N LEU A 235 45.99 13.97 0.68
CA LEU A 235 47.41 14.20 1.00
C LEU A 235 47.68 15.72 1.20
N GLY A 236 48.06 16.09 2.42
CA GLY A 236 49.14 17.03 2.78
C GLY A 236 49.16 18.50 2.29
N THR A 237 48.85 19.42 3.21
CA THR A 237 49.44 20.75 3.51
C THR A 237 50.36 21.50 2.49
N ALA A 238 49.84 22.65 2.01
CA ALA A 238 50.40 24.04 1.91
C ALA A 238 51.59 24.39 0.94
N PRO A 239 51.77 25.68 0.51
CA PRO A 239 50.80 26.74 0.14
C PRO A 239 51.21 27.62 -1.11
N ILE A 240 50.36 28.60 -1.47
CA ILE A 240 50.56 29.82 -2.30
C ILE A 240 50.73 29.68 -3.83
N ALA A 241 49.76 30.21 -4.59
CA ALA A 241 49.95 31.40 -5.45
C ALA A 241 48.63 31.80 -6.15
N VAL A 242 48.23 33.05 -5.92
CA VAL A 242 47.20 33.78 -6.67
C VAL A 242 47.73 34.07 -8.07
N SER A 243 46.97 33.75 -9.11
CA SER A 243 47.15 34.39 -10.43
C SER A 243 45.79 34.55 -11.12
N LEU A 244 45.40 35.82 -11.23
CA LEU A 244 44.32 36.35 -12.06
C LEU A 244 44.71 36.29 -13.55
N CYS A 245 43.71 36.53 -14.42
CA CYS A 245 43.75 36.63 -15.90
C CYS A 245 43.40 35.32 -16.61
N SER A 246 42.59 35.29 -17.68
CA SER A 246 41.82 36.31 -18.38
C SER A 246 40.81 35.56 -19.27
N VAL A 247 39.64 36.16 -19.45
CA VAL A 247 38.69 35.83 -20.53
C VAL A 247 39.40 35.99 -21.89
N PRO A 248 39.05 35.19 -22.89
CA PRO A 248 38.75 35.80 -24.18
C PRO A 248 37.38 35.36 -24.74
N ARG A 249 36.65 36.41 -25.09
CA ARG A 249 35.50 36.50 -25.98
C ARG A 249 35.97 36.26 -27.43
N MET A 250 35.04 35.90 -28.31
CA MET A 250 35.05 35.93 -29.81
C MET A 250 34.67 34.53 -30.34
N LEU A 251 33.63 34.32 -31.14
CA LEU A 251 32.79 35.21 -31.97
C LEU A 251 31.34 34.73 -31.92
#